data_AF-A0A9D2PIK0-F1
#
_entry.id   AF-A0A9D2PIK0-F1
#
_cell.length_a   1.000
_cell.length_b   1.000
_cell.length_c   1.000
_cell.angle_alpha   90.00
_cell.angle_beta   90.00
_cell.angle_gamma   90.00
#
_symmetry.space_group_name_H-M   'P 1'
#
loop_
_entity.id
_entity.type
_entity.pdbx_description
1 polymer ?
#
loop_
_entity_poly.entity_id
_entity_poly.type
_entity_poly.pdbx_seq_one_letter_code
_entity_poly.pdbx_strand_id
1 'polypeptide(L)'
;MEVALALWDAAKDFPNRTLTMMDPREMHGEEPTDLVAAAMQEADVIFRVTKMSLTHTMARKKACAAGARDLNCCDYTMSMLESGGLYTDFEANRKYVDQIAKGFENGSECRIVSDKGTDYTASIQGHKVSPQYGMSTRKGEFSSPPDIECATGAIPFTANGTIVVDGSITHPEIGVLKEPVTLEIKDSIVQEIKGGEEAEKFRKILEEFHDPRVYQVGEIGVGLNPDATLCGRMLEDEGCYGYVHVALGNNETNLQDCPFHIDMMFQSPTIYVDEKVILDKGNVVFD
;
A
#
# COMPACT_ATOMS: atom_id res chain seq x y z
N MET A 1 14.65 -11.50 -12.94
CA MET A 1 15.21 -11.27 -14.29
C MET A 1 14.13 -11.30 -15.35
N GLU A 2 13.31 -12.35 -15.40
CA GLU A 2 12.26 -12.54 -16.40
C GLU A 2 11.32 -11.33 -16.55
N VAL A 3 10.74 -10.83 -15.45
CA VAL A 3 9.91 -9.61 -15.42
C VAL A 3 10.64 -8.38 -15.96
N ALA A 4 11.92 -8.20 -15.61
CA ALA A 4 12.71 -7.06 -16.07
C ALA A 4 12.95 -7.11 -17.59
N LEU A 5 13.19 -8.31 -18.14
CA LEU A 5 13.33 -8.50 -19.58
C LEU A 5 11.99 -8.31 -20.31
N ALA A 6 10.87 -8.75 -19.72
CA ALA A 6 9.54 -8.51 -20.28
C ALA A 6 9.24 -7.01 -20.41
N LEU A 7 9.49 -6.22 -19.35
CA LEU A 7 9.33 -4.76 -19.40
C LEU A 7 10.33 -4.09 -20.35
N TRP A 8 11.58 -4.57 -20.38
CA TRP A 8 12.59 -4.11 -21.33
C TRP A 8 12.13 -4.29 -22.78
N ASP A 9 11.61 -5.47 -23.12
CA ASP A 9 11.14 -5.80 -24.46
C ASP A 9 9.86 -5.05 -24.82
N ALA A 10 8.97 -4.80 -23.86
CA ALA A 10 7.80 -3.94 -24.04
C ALA A 10 8.20 -2.51 -24.42
N ALA A 11 9.34 -2.03 -23.94
CA ALA A 11 9.89 -0.70 -24.25
C ALA A 11 10.76 -0.66 -25.53
N LYS A 12 10.71 -1.67 -26.41
CA LYS A 12 11.58 -1.77 -27.60
C LYS A 12 11.53 -0.59 -28.58
N ASP A 13 10.40 0.10 -28.63
CA ASP A 13 10.20 1.23 -29.54
C ASP A 13 10.77 2.55 -28.98
N PHE A 14 11.31 2.52 -27.75
CA PHE A 14 12.01 3.64 -27.12
C PHE A 14 13.54 3.47 -27.29
N PRO A 15 14.21 4.31 -28.10
CA PRO A 15 15.60 4.07 -28.53
C PRO A 15 16.65 4.28 -27.44
N ASN A 16 16.34 5.05 -26.39
CA ASN A 16 17.26 5.38 -25.30
C ASN A 16 16.90 4.63 -24.01
N ARG A 17 17.04 3.30 -24.05
CA ARG A 17 16.75 2.42 -22.90
C ARG A 17 18.04 1.84 -22.31
N THR A 18 18.10 1.75 -20.99
CA THR A 18 19.21 1.15 -20.23
C THR A 18 18.67 0.17 -19.19
N LEU A 19 19.25 -1.02 -19.09
CA LEU A 19 18.97 -1.98 -18.03
C LEU A 19 20.14 -1.99 -17.03
N THR A 20 19.88 -1.56 -15.80
CA THR A 20 20.86 -1.56 -14.70
C THR A 20 20.49 -2.60 -13.65
N MET A 21 21.50 -3.21 -13.03
CA MET A 21 21.32 -4.23 -12.00
C MET A 21 22.12 -3.89 -10.75
N MET A 22 21.61 -4.33 -9.60
CA MET A 22 22.30 -4.34 -8.33
C MET A 22 21.90 -5.59 -7.55
N ASP A 23 22.67 -5.93 -6.51
CA ASP A 23 22.27 -6.95 -5.55
C ASP A 23 20.98 -6.53 -4.83
N PRO A 24 20.12 -7.50 -4.45
CA PRO A 24 18.91 -7.21 -3.70
C PRO A 24 19.19 -6.39 -2.44
N ARG A 25 18.29 -5.47 -2.13
CA ARG A 25 18.26 -4.81 -0.83
C ARG A 25 17.68 -5.76 0.23
N GLU A 26 18.09 -5.57 1.48
CA GLU A 26 17.65 -6.39 2.62
C GLU A 26 16.25 -6.00 3.09
N MET A 27 15.87 -4.72 2.98
CA MET A 27 14.57 -4.22 3.41
C MET A 27 13.99 -3.14 2.49
N HIS A 28 12.68 -2.90 2.59
CA HIS A 28 12.01 -1.78 1.94
C HIS A 28 12.62 -0.46 2.41
N GLY A 29 12.85 0.48 1.48
CA GLY A 29 13.39 1.80 1.76
C GLY A 29 14.92 1.88 1.91
N GLU A 30 15.64 0.76 1.81
CA GLU A 30 17.11 0.79 1.74
C GLU A 30 17.58 1.42 0.41
N GLU A 31 18.59 2.29 0.47
CA GLU A 31 19.13 2.96 -0.73
C GLU A 31 19.70 1.94 -1.74
N PRO A 32 19.50 2.18 -3.05
CA PRO A 32 20.21 1.43 -4.08
C PRO A 32 21.71 1.74 -4.05
N THR A 33 22.52 0.96 -4.78
CA THR A 33 23.95 1.27 -4.94
C THR A 33 24.15 2.63 -5.62
N ASP A 34 25.27 3.30 -5.32
CA ASP A 34 25.56 4.64 -5.87
C ASP A 34 25.46 4.72 -7.40
N LEU A 35 25.87 3.65 -8.10
CA LEU A 35 25.78 3.57 -9.56
C LEU A 35 24.32 3.51 -10.05
N VAL A 36 23.47 2.75 -9.38
CA VAL A 36 22.04 2.69 -9.70
C VAL A 36 21.37 4.02 -9.34
N ALA A 37 21.70 4.61 -8.19
CA ALA A 37 21.19 5.92 -7.79
C ALA A 37 21.54 7.02 -8.81
N ALA A 38 22.78 7.03 -9.31
CA ALA A 38 23.20 7.97 -10.35
C ALA A 38 22.46 7.74 -11.68
N ALA A 39 22.26 6.48 -12.10
CA ALA A 39 21.48 6.15 -13.29
C ALA A 39 20.02 6.57 -13.16
N MET A 40 19.40 6.37 -11.99
CA MET A 40 18.04 6.82 -11.70
C MET A 40 17.92 8.35 -11.81
N GLN A 41 18.89 9.10 -11.30
CA GLN A 41 18.85 10.56 -11.31
C GLN A 41 18.87 11.17 -12.72
N GLU A 42 19.50 10.51 -13.68
CA GLU A 42 19.60 10.95 -15.09
C GLU A 42 18.45 10.45 -15.97
N ALA A 43 17.62 9.52 -15.49
CA ALA A 43 16.58 8.88 -16.28
C ALA A 43 15.30 9.74 -16.37
N ASP A 44 14.66 9.73 -17.56
CA ASP A 44 13.34 10.37 -17.77
C ASP A 44 12.18 9.54 -17.22
N VAL A 45 12.29 8.21 -17.32
CA VAL A 45 11.29 7.21 -16.91
C VAL A 45 12.03 6.03 -16.28
N ILE A 46 11.54 5.55 -15.13
CA ILE A 46 12.17 4.50 -14.34
C ILE A 46 11.14 3.41 -14.06
N PHE A 47 11.50 2.16 -14.35
CA PHE A 47 10.76 0.96 -13.91
C PHE A 47 11.60 0.24 -12.86
N ARG A 48 11.15 0.24 -11.61
CA ARG A 48 11.87 -0.39 -10.50
C ARG A 48 11.42 -1.82 -10.29
N VAL A 49 11.98 -2.72 -11.09
CA VAL A 49 11.74 -4.17 -10.97
C VAL A 49 12.67 -4.77 -9.91
N THR A 50 12.38 -4.48 -8.65
CA THR A 50 13.20 -4.87 -7.49
C THR A 50 12.45 -5.86 -6.60
N LYS A 51 13.17 -6.60 -5.76
CA LYS A 51 12.52 -7.44 -4.72
C LYS A 51 11.93 -6.56 -3.60
N MET A 52 12.75 -5.65 -3.09
CA MET A 52 12.31 -4.68 -2.07
C MET A 52 11.98 -3.34 -2.72
N SER A 53 11.01 -2.63 -2.14
CA SER A 53 10.62 -1.30 -2.62
C SER A 53 11.73 -0.27 -2.34
N LEU A 54 12.00 0.57 -3.34
CA LEU A 54 12.86 1.75 -3.21
C LEU A 54 12.05 3.04 -3.08
N THR A 55 10.73 2.95 -2.91
CA THR A 55 9.83 4.11 -2.92
C THR A 55 10.30 5.18 -1.94
N HIS A 56 10.72 4.85 -0.73
CA HIS A 56 11.06 5.87 0.27
C HIS A 56 12.51 6.39 0.24
N THR A 57 13.32 5.88 -0.69
CA THR A 57 14.75 6.23 -0.85
C THR A 57 14.97 7.67 -1.33
N MET A 58 16.12 8.24 -0.94
CA MET A 58 16.65 9.49 -1.46
C MET A 58 16.98 9.39 -2.95
N ALA A 59 17.44 8.23 -3.44
CA ALA A 59 17.66 8.02 -4.87
C ALA A 59 16.38 8.29 -5.69
N ARG A 60 15.24 7.66 -5.31
CA ARG A 60 13.95 7.89 -5.96
C ARG A 60 13.51 9.35 -5.80
N LYS A 61 13.55 9.89 -4.59
CA LYS A 61 13.16 11.28 -4.30
C LYS A 61 13.94 12.29 -5.17
N LYS A 62 15.25 12.11 -5.32
CA LYS A 62 16.11 12.96 -6.16
C LYS A 62 15.81 12.81 -7.65
N ALA A 63 15.61 11.57 -8.13
CA ALA A 63 15.25 11.32 -9.53
C ALA A 63 13.92 12.01 -9.90
N CYS A 64 12.88 11.82 -9.09
CA CYS A 64 11.61 12.51 -9.28
C CYS A 64 11.77 14.05 -9.19
N ALA A 65 12.55 14.57 -8.24
CA ALA A 65 12.82 16.00 -8.15
C ALA A 65 13.56 16.55 -9.39
N ALA A 66 14.38 15.74 -10.07
CA ALA A 66 15.00 16.06 -11.35
C ALA A 66 14.04 15.94 -12.56
N GLY A 67 12.84 15.40 -12.35
CA GLY A 67 11.77 15.31 -13.35
C GLY A 67 11.49 13.91 -13.87
N ALA A 68 12.13 12.88 -13.33
CA ALA A 68 11.84 11.48 -13.68
C ALA A 68 10.38 11.11 -13.36
N ARG A 69 9.83 10.16 -14.13
CA ARG A 69 8.59 9.45 -13.78
C ARG A 69 8.95 8.06 -13.30
N ASP A 70 8.60 7.71 -12.07
CA ASP A 70 9.05 6.47 -11.42
C ASP A 70 7.88 5.50 -11.21
N LEU A 71 8.01 4.27 -11.73
CA LEU A 71 7.08 3.20 -11.46
C LEU A 71 7.72 2.18 -10.52
N ASN A 72 7.11 2.03 -9.35
CA ASN A 72 7.42 0.95 -8.42
C ASN A 72 6.84 -0.35 -8.98
N CYS A 73 7.72 -1.27 -9.38
CA CYS A 73 7.34 -2.60 -9.84
C CYS A 73 7.92 -3.66 -8.90
N CYS A 74 7.94 -3.36 -7.59
CA CYS A 74 8.56 -4.23 -6.62
C CYS A 74 7.76 -5.54 -6.49
N ASP A 75 8.50 -6.64 -6.38
CA ASP A 75 7.96 -7.98 -6.18
C ASP A 75 6.94 -8.43 -7.25
N TYR A 76 6.99 -7.81 -8.44
CA TYR A 76 6.21 -8.23 -9.60
C TYR A 76 6.51 -9.67 -10.00
N THR A 77 5.47 -10.37 -10.44
CA THR A 77 5.56 -11.68 -11.08
C THR A 77 5.18 -11.60 -12.55
N MET A 78 5.48 -12.66 -13.30
CA MET A 78 5.01 -12.78 -14.69
C MET A 78 3.48 -12.81 -14.77
N SER A 79 2.79 -13.44 -13.80
CA SER A 79 1.33 -13.52 -13.79
C SER A 79 0.66 -12.14 -13.73
N MET A 80 1.23 -11.20 -12.97
CA MET A 80 0.75 -9.81 -12.92
C MET A 80 0.88 -9.13 -14.29
N LEU A 81 1.94 -9.42 -15.04
CA LEU A 81 2.14 -8.86 -16.39
C LEU A 81 1.22 -9.47 -17.46
N GLU A 82 0.52 -10.56 -17.16
CA GLU A 82 -0.29 -11.33 -18.12
C GLU A 82 -1.80 -11.15 -17.92
N SER A 83 -2.23 -10.74 -16.72
CA SER A 83 -3.64 -10.54 -16.38
C SER A 83 -3.81 -9.72 -15.10
N GLY A 84 -5.05 -9.38 -14.74
CA GLY A 84 -5.38 -8.78 -13.45
C GLY A 84 -5.18 -7.27 -13.41
N GLY A 85 -4.76 -6.75 -12.26
CA GLY A 85 -4.83 -5.32 -11.97
C GLY A 85 -4.05 -4.42 -12.94
N LEU A 86 -3.00 -4.93 -13.61
CA LEU A 86 -2.22 -4.14 -14.59
C LEU A 86 -2.96 -3.89 -15.92
N TYR A 87 -4.04 -4.62 -16.18
CA TYR A 87 -4.88 -4.46 -17.37
C TYR A 87 -6.05 -3.50 -17.16
N THR A 88 -6.17 -2.93 -15.96
CA THR A 88 -7.25 -2.01 -15.64
C THR A 88 -7.18 -0.71 -16.43
N ASP A 89 -8.32 -0.02 -16.56
CA ASP A 89 -8.37 1.33 -17.10
C ASP A 89 -8.05 2.35 -15.99
N PHE A 90 -6.75 2.57 -15.77
CA PHE A 90 -6.24 3.48 -14.75
C PHE A 90 -6.82 4.90 -14.84
N GLU A 91 -7.05 5.43 -16.06
CA GLU A 91 -7.63 6.77 -16.23
C GLU A 91 -9.12 6.79 -15.87
N ALA A 92 -9.89 5.76 -16.27
CA ALA A 92 -11.30 5.67 -15.90
C ALA A 92 -11.52 5.48 -14.40
N ASN A 93 -10.59 4.82 -13.71
CA ASN A 93 -10.67 4.55 -12.27
C ASN A 93 -10.31 5.76 -11.39
N ARG A 94 -9.71 6.82 -11.94
CA ARG A 94 -9.38 8.06 -11.20
C ARG A 94 -10.56 8.64 -10.46
N LYS A 95 -11.76 8.55 -11.03
CA LYS A 95 -13.00 9.02 -10.41
C LYS A 95 -13.21 8.44 -9.01
N TYR A 96 -12.87 7.16 -8.80
CA TYR A 96 -13.04 6.50 -7.51
C TYR A 96 -12.02 7.04 -6.49
N VAL A 97 -10.78 7.24 -6.92
CA VAL A 97 -9.71 7.84 -6.11
C VAL A 97 -10.11 9.26 -5.70
N ASP A 98 -10.58 10.08 -6.65
CA ASP A 98 -11.00 11.45 -6.41
C ASP A 98 -12.18 11.52 -5.43
N GLN A 99 -13.16 10.61 -5.56
CA GLN A 99 -14.32 10.51 -4.66
C GLN A 99 -13.92 10.15 -3.23
N ILE A 100 -13.08 9.13 -3.05
CA ILE A 100 -12.60 8.72 -1.72
C ILE A 100 -11.68 9.78 -1.12
N ALA A 101 -10.80 10.40 -1.92
CA ALA A 101 -9.93 11.47 -1.45
C ALA A 101 -10.75 12.64 -0.91
N LYS A 102 -11.77 13.08 -1.65
CA LYS A 102 -12.73 14.10 -1.22
C LYS A 102 -13.50 13.69 0.04
N GLY A 103 -13.78 12.40 0.20
CA GLY A 103 -14.41 11.84 1.40
C GLY A 103 -13.55 11.97 2.65
N PHE A 104 -12.24 11.75 2.53
CA PHE A 104 -11.28 11.92 3.62
C PHE A 104 -10.91 13.38 3.89
N GLU A 105 -10.99 14.26 2.89
CA GLU A 105 -10.57 15.66 3.01
C GLU A 105 -11.25 16.39 4.19
N ASN A 106 -10.41 16.97 5.06
CA ASN A 106 -10.81 17.69 6.28
C ASN A 106 -11.61 16.85 7.29
N GLY A 107 -11.65 15.53 7.14
CA GLY A 107 -12.23 14.63 8.12
C GLY A 107 -11.49 14.68 9.45
N SER A 108 -12.21 14.47 10.56
CA SER A 108 -11.61 14.43 11.88
C SER A 108 -11.55 13.01 12.43
N GLU A 109 -12.65 12.26 12.36
CA GLU A 109 -12.75 10.87 12.81
C GLU A 109 -13.06 9.95 11.62
N CYS A 110 -12.38 8.81 11.55
CA CYS A 110 -12.69 7.72 10.63
C CYS A 110 -13.19 6.53 11.43
N ARG A 111 -14.39 6.03 11.11
CA ARG A 111 -14.96 4.81 11.67
C ARG A 111 -15.18 3.78 10.57
N ILE A 112 -14.70 2.57 10.79
CA ILE A 112 -14.78 1.46 9.84
C ILE A 112 -15.55 0.33 10.51
N VAL A 113 -16.62 -0.13 9.87
CA VAL A 113 -17.45 -1.23 10.37
C VAL A 113 -17.66 -2.31 9.31
N SER A 114 -17.77 -3.57 9.71
CA SER A 114 -18.11 -4.67 8.79
C SER A 114 -19.05 -5.68 9.44
N ASP A 115 -19.82 -6.39 8.60
CA ASP A 115 -20.70 -7.47 9.04
C ASP A 115 -19.92 -8.65 9.67
N LYS A 116 -18.60 -8.70 9.47
CA LYS A 116 -17.68 -9.72 10.02
C LYS A 116 -17.11 -9.37 11.39
N GLY A 117 -17.46 -8.21 11.95
CA GLY A 117 -17.11 -7.82 13.31
C GLY A 117 -16.01 -6.76 13.43
N THR A 118 -15.56 -6.17 12.32
CA THR A 118 -14.76 -4.94 12.39
C THR A 118 -15.64 -3.82 12.95
N ASP A 119 -15.17 -3.15 13.99
CA ASP A 119 -15.69 -1.86 14.49
C ASP A 119 -14.49 -1.12 15.07
N TYR A 120 -13.88 -0.29 14.24
CA TYR A 120 -12.62 0.38 14.47
C TYR A 120 -12.81 1.87 14.25
N THR A 121 -12.20 2.68 15.11
CA THR A 121 -12.22 4.15 15.01
C THR A 121 -10.81 4.69 15.13
N ALA A 122 -10.51 5.79 14.44
CA ALA A 122 -9.28 6.55 14.60
C ALA A 122 -9.48 8.02 14.21
N SER A 123 -8.74 8.93 14.83
CA SER A 123 -8.67 10.30 14.33
C SER A 123 -7.79 10.34 13.08
N ILE A 124 -8.26 11.02 12.04
CA ILE A 124 -7.48 11.34 10.82
C ILE A 124 -7.20 12.85 10.72
N GLN A 125 -7.63 13.62 11.72
CA GLN A 125 -7.53 15.07 11.72
C GLN A 125 -6.11 15.57 11.45
N GLY A 126 -5.96 16.37 10.39
CA GLY A 126 -4.70 17.01 10.03
C GLY A 126 -3.70 16.10 9.30
N HIS A 127 -4.02 14.82 9.06
CA HIS A 127 -3.23 14.01 8.13
C HIS A 127 -3.51 14.41 6.68
N LYS A 128 -2.48 14.23 5.85
CA LYS A 128 -2.59 14.42 4.42
C LYS A 128 -3.24 13.19 3.80
N VAL A 129 -4.23 13.44 2.93
CA VAL A 129 -4.80 12.42 2.06
C VAL A 129 -3.82 12.09 0.93
N SER A 130 -3.61 10.79 0.68
CA SER A 130 -2.69 10.26 -0.32
C SER A 130 -3.46 9.52 -1.43
N PRO A 131 -3.91 10.23 -2.48
CA PRO A 131 -4.52 9.59 -3.64
C PRO A 131 -3.45 8.93 -4.52
N GLN A 132 -3.63 7.65 -4.85
CA GLN A 132 -2.75 6.87 -5.71
C GLN A 132 -3.49 6.39 -6.96
N TYR A 133 -3.04 6.83 -8.13
CA TYR A 133 -3.73 6.57 -9.40
C TYR A 133 -3.10 5.45 -10.24
N GLY A 134 -2.09 4.76 -9.71
CA GLY A 134 -1.32 3.74 -10.45
C GLY A 134 -0.47 4.27 -11.62
N MET A 135 -0.49 5.58 -11.92
CA MET A 135 0.17 6.17 -13.09
C MET A 135 1.10 7.32 -12.74
N SER A 136 2.21 7.40 -13.48
CA SER A 136 3.18 8.51 -13.43
C SER A 136 3.30 9.16 -14.82
N THR A 137 2.45 10.15 -15.10
CA THR A 137 2.37 10.77 -16.44
C THR A 137 3.03 12.14 -16.50
N ARG A 138 3.12 12.85 -15.36
CA ARG A 138 3.76 14.16 -15.24
C ARG A 138 5.17 14.02 -14.67
N LYS A 139 6.02 14.99 -15.00
CA LYS A 139 7.41 15.02 -14.50
C LYS A 139 7.43 15.06 -12.97
N GLY A 140 8.28 14.22 -12.39
CA GLY A 140 8.46 14.12 -10.94
C GLY A 140 7.41 13.29 -10.20
N GLU A 141 6.49 12.66 -10.92
CA GLU A 141 5.55 11.71 -10.34
C GLU A 141 6.20 10.35 -10.07
N PHE A 142 5.61 9.65 -9.11
CA PHE A 142 5.85 8.24 -8.89
C PHE A 142 4.52 7.55 -8.61
N SER A 143 4.43 6.25 -8.90
CA SER A 143 3.26 5.42 -8.61
C SER A 143 3.66 3.95 -8.50
N SER A 144 2.77 3.13 -7.94
CA SER A 144 3.03 1.71 -7.71
C SER A 144 1.99 0.80 -8.37
N PRO A 145 1.81 0.83 -9.71
CA PRO A 145 0.82 -0.04 -10.36
C PRO A 145 1.03 -1.52 -9.95
N PRO A 146 0.01 -2.38 -9.97
CA PRO A 146 -1.38 -2.09 -10.30
C PRO A 146 -2.16 -1.35 -9.21
N ASP A 147 -1.51 -0.94 -8.13
CA ASP A 147 -2.16 -0.23 -7.04
C ASP A 147 -2.92 1.01 -7.54
N ILE A 148 -4.19 1.06 -7.15
CA ILE A 148 -5.07 2.22 -7.25
C ILE A 148 -5.78 2.28 -5.92
N GLU A 149 -5.46 3.29 -5.14
CA GLU A 149 -5.99 3.43 -3.79
C GLU A 149 -6.11 4.89 -3.38
N CYS A 150 -6.73 5.11 -2.24
CA CYS A 150 -6.60 6.36 -1.51
C CYS A 150 -6.40 6.06 -0.04
N ALA A 151 -5.31 6.59 0.52
CA ALA A 151 -4.92 6.36 1.91
C ALA A 151 -4.88 7.65 2.74
N THR A 152 -4.96 7.50 4.05
CA THR A 152 -4.69 8.54 5.04
C THR A 152 -4.06 7.92 6.29
N GLY A 153 -3.32 8.72 7.06
CA GLY A 153 -2.76 8.26 8.32
C GLY A 153 -3.79 8.24 9.46
N ALA A 154 -3.65 7.27 10.36
CA ALA A 154 -4.33 7.27 11.66
C ALA A 154 -3.47 7.99 12.69
N ILE A 155 -4.04 8.95 13.43
CA ILE A 155 -3.32 9.71 14.45
C ILE A 155 -2.89 8.74 15.58
N PRO A 156 -1.60 8.72 15.96
CA PRO A 156 -1.11 7.94 17.09
C PRO A 156 -1.93 8.14 18.37
N PHE A 157 -2.14 7.04 19.09
CA PHE A 157 -2.89 6.98 20.35
C PHE A 157 -4.38 7.34 20.28
N THR A 158 -4.98 7.38 19.09
CA THR A 158 -6.41 7.66 18.93
C THR A 158 -7.22 6.46 18.47
N ALA A 159 -6.56 5.44 17.92
CA ALA A 159 -7.26 4.34 17.29
C ALA A 159 -7.71 3.28 18.31
N ASN A 160 -8.97 2.85 18.22
CA ASN A 160 -9.57 1.91 19.17
C ASN A 160 -10.60 1.01 18.49
N GLY A 161 -10.72 -0.23 18.98
CA GLY A 161 -11.75 -1.17 18.55
C GLY A 161 -11.18 -2.47 18.03
N THR A 162 -11.90 -3.11 17.12
CA THR A 162 -11.56 -4.43 16.60
C THR A 162 -11.47 -4.40 15.07
N ILE A 163 -10.43 -5.01 14.51
CA ILE A 163 -10.29 -5.25 13.06
C ILE A 163 -10.31 -6.74 12.80
N VAL A 164 -11.17 -7.18 11.89
CA VAL A 164 -11.20 -8.56 11.40
C VAL A 164 -10.63 -8.59 9.99
N VAL A 165 -9.39 -9.05 9.88
CA VAL A 165 -8.65 -9.24 8.63
C VAL A 165 -9.12 -10.55 8.00
N ASP A 166 -9.67 -10.48 6.80
CA ASP A 166 -10.26 -11.63 6.10
C ASP A 166 -9.90 -11.70 4.60
N GLY A 167 -8.98 -10.84 4.16
CA GLY A 167 -8.41 -10.84 2.82
C GLY A 167 -6.99 -11.41 2.81
N SER A 168 -6.01 -10.56 3.11
CA SER A 168 -4.60 -10.93 3.12
C SER A 168 -3.81 -10.13 4.16
N ILE A 169 -2.61 -10.60 4.47
CA ILE A 169 -1.55 -9.84 5.15
C ILE A 169 -0.35 -9.86 4.22
N THR A 170 0.17 -8.69 3.81
CA THR A 170 1.17 -8.51 2.73
C THR A 170 2.59 -9.00 3.08
N HIS A 171 2.70 -10.02 3.94
CA HIS A 171 3.95 -10.63 4.30
C HIS A 171 4.19 -11.88 3.43
N PRO A 172 5.41 -12.08 2.86
CA PRO A 172 5.70 -13.22 1.98
C PRO A 172 5.43 -14.61 2.59
N GLU A 173 5.39 -14.65 3.93
CA GLU A 173 5.14 -15.87 4.69
C GLU A 173 3.67 -16.12 5.03
N ILE A 174 2.78 -15.16 4.80
CA ILE A 174 1.34 -15.24 5.09
C ILE A 174 0.56 -15.12 3.77
N GLY A 175 0.48 -13.93 3.18
CA GLY A 175 -0.27 -13.68 1.96
C GLY A 175 -1.78 -13.74 2.16
N VAL A 176 -2.51 -14.37 1.22
CA VAL A 176 -3.97 -14.51 1.27
C VAL A 176 -4.40 -15.47 2.36
N LEU A 177 -5.26 -14.98 3.26
CA LEU A 177 -5.70 -15.70 4.44
C LEU A 177 -6.68 -16.82 4.08
N LYS A 178 -6.57 -17.95 4.79
CA LYS A 178 -7.54 -19.05 4.74
C LYS A 178 -8.63 -18.89 5.79
N GLU A 179 -8.30 -18.26 6.90
CA GLU A 179 -9.20 -17.95 8.00
C GLU A 179 -8.96 -16.53 8.54
N PRO A 180 -9.99 -15.86 9.09
CA PRO A 180 -9.81 -14.50 9.56
C PRO A 180 -8.83 -14.37 10.73
N VAL A 181 -8.09 -13.25 10.75
CA VAL A 181 -7.24 -12.81 11.86
C VAL A 181 -7.89 -11.60 12.51
N THR A 182 -8.10 -11.65 13.83
CA THR A 182 -8.74 -10.55 14.57
C THR A 182 -7.71 -9.79 15.42
N LEU A 183 -7.72 -8.47 15.33
CA LEU A 183 -6.86 -7.55 16.06
C LEU A 183 -7.71 -6.75 17.05
N GLU A 184 -7.35 -6.79 18.33
CA GLU A 184 -7.91 -5.89 19.34
C GLU A 184 -6.98 -4.69 19.52
N ILE A 185 -7.48 -3.49 19.28
CA ILE A 185 -6.69 -2.26 19.24
C ILE A 185 -7.15 -1.33 20.36
N LYS A 186 -6.16 -0.81 21.10
CA LYS A 186 -6.37 0.21 22.13
C LYS A 186 -5.28 1.26 22.06
N ASP A 187 -5.67 2.53 22.07
CA ASP A 187 -4.75 3.67 22.02
C ASP A 187 -3.73 3.51 20.86
N SER A 188 -4.22 3.14 19.68
CA SER A 188 -3.48 2.79 18.45
C SER A 188 -2.54 1.59 18.52
N ILE A 189 -2.48 0.84 19.62
CA ILE A 189 -1.60 -0.32 19.77
C ILE A 189 -2.43 -1.60 19.75
N VAL A 190 -2.03 -2.55 18.90
CA VAL A 190 -2.57 -3.92 18.90
C VAL A 190 -2.24 -4.59 20.24
N GLN A 191 -3.27 -4.92 21.01
CA GLN A 191 -3.17 -5.59 22.32
C GLN A 191 -3.24 -7.10 22.20
N GLU A 192 -4.00 -7.60 21.22
CA GLU A 192 -4.24 -9.02 21.04
C GLU A 192 -4.43 -9.35 19.55
N ILE A 193 -3.88 -10.48 19.12
CA ILE A 193 -4.05 -11.04 17.77
C ILE A 193 -4.61 -12.44 17.91
N LYS A 194 -5.84 -12.66 17.42
CA LYS A 194 -6.60 -13.91 17.52
C LYS A 194 -6.78 -14.55 16.15
N GLY A 195 -6.88 -15.87 16.12
CA GLY A 195 -7.07 -16.68 14.91
C GLY A 195 -6.33 -18.01 15.05
N GLY A 196 -6.24 -18.78 13.98
CA GLY A 196 -5.47 -20.03 13.96
C GLY A 196 -4.03 -19.83 13.50
N GLU A 197 -3.61 -20.61 12.50
CA GLU A 197 -2.19 -20.75 12.14
C GLU A 197 -1.59 -19.43 11.62
N GLU A 198 -2.33 -18.71 10.79
CA GLU A 198 -1.88 -17.45 10.17
C GLU A 198 -1.77 -16.32 11.22
N ALA A 199 -2.65 -16.29 12.22
CA ALA A 199 -2.56 -15.35 13.35
C ALA A 199 -1.37 -15.63 14.28
N GLU A 200 -1.09 -16.89 14.56
CA GLU A 200 0.11 -17.30 15.31
C GLU A 200 1.39 -16.95 14.56
N LYS A 201 1.40 -17.12 13.23
CA LYS A 201 2.53 -16.75 12.39
C LYS A 201 2.75 -15.24 12.40
N PHE A 202 1.67 -14.46 12.28
CA PHE A 202 1.75 -13.01 12.31
C PHE A 202 2.31 -12.49 13.63
N ARG A 203 1.87 -13.05 14.77
CA ARG A 203 2.44 -12.72 16.09
C ARG A 203 3.96 -12.94 16.15
N LYS A 204 4.44 -14.09 15.67
CA LYS A 204 5.89 -14.39 15.66
C LYS A 204 6.69 -13.40 14.81
N ILE A 205 6.19 -13.07 13.62
CA ILE A 205 6.83 -12.08 12.75
C ILE A 205 6.97 -10.74 13.47
N LEU A 206 5.93 -10.25 14.14
CA LEU A 206 5.99 -8.98 14.89
C LEU A 206 6.95 -9.07 16.09
N GLU A 207 6.97 -10.20 16.81
CA GLU A 207 7.84 -10.43 17.97
C GLU A 207 9.34 -10.43 17.61
N GLU A 208 9.71 -10.88 16.40
CA GLU A 208 11.08 -10.92 15.90
C GLU A 208 11.73 -9.54 15.74
N PHE A 209 10.92 -8.49 15.56
CA PHE A 209 11.45 -7.11 15.50
C PHE A 209 11.94 -6.59 16.85
N HIS A 210 11.49 -7.19 17.96
CA HIS A 210 11.80 -6.74 19.32
C HIS A 210 11.54 -5.23 19.54
N ASP A 211 10.52 -4.69 18.86
CA ASP A 211 10.19 -3.26 18.86
C ASP A 211 8.68 -3.06 19.01
N PRO A 212 8.20 -2.46 20.11
CA PRO A 212 6.77 -2.27 20.33
C PRO A 212 6.09 -1.37 19.28
N ARG A 213 6.86 -0.56 18.53
CA ARG A 213 6.32 0.32 17.49
C ARG A 213 5.72 -0.43 16.30
N VAL A 214 6.09 -1.70 16.09
CA VAL A 214 5.53 -2.51 14.98
C VAL A 214 4.07 -2.92 15.21
N TYR A 215 3.56 -2.78 16.43
CA TYR A 215 2.16 -3.06 16.79
C TYR A 215 1.26 -1.84 16.67
N GLN A 216 1.82 -0.68 16.34
CA GLN A 216 1.05 0.56 16.26
C GLN A 216 0.38 0.68 14.90
N VAL A 217 -0.90 1.05 14.87
CA VAL A 217 -1.65 1.32 13.64
C VAL A 217 -1.18 2.63 13.03
N GLY A 218 -0.89 2.61 11.72
CA GLY A 218 -0.27 3.73 11.02
C GLY A 218 -1.13 4.33 9.90
N GLU A 219 -1.86 3.51 9.17
CA GLU A 219 -2.52 3.89 7.91
C GLU A 219 -3.91 3.27 7.78
N ILE A 220 -4.78 3.96 7.05
CA ILE A 220 -6.06 3.48 6.56
C ILE A 220 -6.06 3.71 5.05
N GLY A 221 -6.21 2.65 4.26
CA GLY A 221 -6.26 2.71 2.80
C GLY A 221 -7.49 2.01 2.23
N VAL A 222 -7.93 2.48 1.06
CA VAL A 222 -9.08 1.95 0.34
C VAL A 222 -8.63 1.55 -1.06
N GLY A 223 -8.75 0.26 -1.39
CA GLY A 223 -8.44 -0.27 -2.71
C GLY A 223 -9.54 0.05 -3.72
N LEU A 224 -9.13 0.43 -4.94
CA LEU A 224 -9.99 1.04 -5.96
C LEU A 224 -9.73 0.55 -7.40
N ASN A 225 -8.90 -0.49 -7.58
CA ASN A 225 -8.67 -1.20 -8.83
C ASN A 225 -9.67 -2.36 -8.98
N PRO A 226 -10.65 -2.27 -9.90
CA PRO A 226 -11.70 -3.29 -10.07
C PRO A 226 -11.20 -4.57 -10.74
N ASP A 227 -10.03 -4.55 -11.37
CA ASP A 227 -9.45 -5.70 -12.07
C ASP A 227 -8.34 -6.39 -11.24
N ALA A 228 -7.96 -5.82 -10.10
CA ALA A 228 -7.05 -6.43 -9.14
C ALA A 228 -7.75 -7.55 -8.36
N THR A 229 -6.98 -8.54 -7.93
CA THR A 229 -7.45 -9.63 -7.05
C THR A 229 -6.35 -9.97 -6.06
N LEU A 230 -6.74 -10.25 -4.81
CA LEU A 230 -5.78 -10.62 -3.78
C LEU A 230 -4.88 -11.78 -4.25
N CYS A 231 -3.59 -11.53 -4.27
CA CYS A 231 -2.55 -12.47 -4.64
C CYS A 231 -1.49 -12.65 -3.54
N GLY A 232 -1.66 -11.95 -2.40
CA GLY A 232 -0.74 -11.99 -1.27
C GLY A 232 0.48 -11.08 -1.46
N ARG A 233 0.39 -10.12 -2.39
CA ARG A 233 1.47 -9.18 -2.70
C ARG A 233 0.96 -7.75 -2.55
N MET A 234 1.74 -6.97 -1.82
CA MET A 234 1.51 -5.58 -1.45
C MET A 234 0.80 -4.76 -2.55
N LEU A 235 1.46 -4.56 -3.70
CA LEU A 235 0.98 -3.64 -4.73
C LEU A 235 -0.36 -4.01 -5.39
N GLU A 236 -0.73 -5.28 -5.43
CA GLU A 236 -2.02 -5.66 -6.01
C GLU A 236 -3.11 -5.78 -4.95
N ASP A 237 -2.76 -6.27 -3.76
CA ASP A 237 -3.70 -6.46 -2.66
C ASP A 237 -4.23 -5.12 -2.12
N GLU A 238 -3.36 -4.11 -1.96
CA GLU A 238 -3.73 -2.74 -1.52
C GLU A 238 -4.71 -2.09 -2.48
N GLY A 239 -4.51 -2.29 -3.77
CA GLY A 239 -5.34 -1.72 -4.81
C GLY A 239 -6.69 -2.43 -5.00
N CYS A 240 -6.95 -3.59 -4.39
CA CYS A 240 -8.15 -4.38 -4.71
C CYS A 240 -9.47 -3.65 -4.39
N TYR A 241 -10.30 -3.41 -5.41
CA TYR A 241 -11.58 -2.72 -5.22
C TYR A 241 -12.48 -3.46 -4.23
N GLY A 242 -13.02 -2.71 -3.26
CA GLY A 242 -13.91 -3.23 -2.23
C GLY A 242 -13.20 -3.86 -1.03
N TYR A 243 -11.87 -3.82 -1.02
CA TYR A 243 -11.06 -4.04 0.17
C TYR A 243 -10.62 -2.71 0.77
N VAL A 244 -10.42 -2.76 2.08
CA VAL A 244 -9.80 -1.70 2.87
C VAL A 244 -8.65 -2.36 3.61
N HIS A 245 -7.56 -1.64 3.77
CA HIS A 245 -6.47 -2.08 4.64
C HIS A 245 -6.25 -1.10 5.76
N VAL A 246 -5.74 -1.66 6.84
CA VAL A 246 -5.12 -0.89 7.92
C VAL A 246 -3.71 -1.40 8.07
N ALA A 247 -2.74 -0.49 8.08
CA ALA A 247 -1.33 -0.86 8.20
C ALA A 247 -0.85 -0.79 9.65
N LEU A 248 0.04 -1.71 10.04
CA LEU A 248 0.84 -1.57 11.26
C LEU A 248 2.24 -1.06 10.93
N GLY A 249 2.85 -0.37 11.90
CA GLY A 249 4.22 0.09 11.81
C GLY A 249 4.34 1.48 11.18
N ASN A 250 5.35 1.70 10.35
CA ASN A 250 5.74 3.02 9.88
C ASN A 250 4.59 3.68 9.09
N ASN A 251 4.35 4.98 9.24
CA ASN A 251 3.35 5.69 8.43
C ASN A 251 3.90 6.98 7.80
N GLU A 252 5.22 7.05 7.62
CA GLU A 252 5.97 8.23 7.13
C GLU A 252 5.69 9.55 7.87
N THR A 253 4.94 9.51 8.96
CA THR A 253 4.76 10.67 9.83
C THR A 253 5.85 10.64 10.88
N ASN A 254 6.33 11.82 11.28
CA ASN A 254 7.39 11.97 12.27
C ASN A 254 7.04 11.39 13.66
N LEU A 255 5.85 10.80 13.82
CA LEU A 255 5.32 10.29 15.07
C LEU A 255 5.43 8.75 15.18
N GLN A 256 5.80 8.04 14.11
CA GLN A 256 5.82 6.58 14.08
C GLN A 256 6.87 6.05 13.10
N ASP A 257 8.14 6.33 13.38
CA ASP A 257 9.27 5.76 12.63
C ASP A 257 9.63 4.37 13.18
N CYS A 258 9.48 3.33 12.36
CA CYS A 258 9.91 1.97 12.68
C CYS A 258 10.31 1.20 11.40
N PRO A 259 11.09 0.12 11.50
CA PRO A 259 11.66 -0.58 10.32
C PRO A 259 10.66 -1.50 9.61
N PHE A 260 9.39 -1.43 9.95
CA PHE A 260 8.37 -2.37 9.53
C PHE A 260 7.10 -1.62 9.12
N HIS A 261 6.47 -2.07 8.05
CA HIS A 261 5.17 -1.63 7.59
C HIS A 261 4.47 -2.86 7.02
N ILE A 262 3.23 -3.10 7.43
CA ILE A 262 2.48 -4.26 6.95
C ILE A 262 1.01 -3.93 6.79
N ASP A 263 0.49 -4.24 5.61
CA ASP A 263 -0.87 -3.99 5.20
C ASP A 263 -1.71 -5.24 5.39
N MET A 264 -2.91 -5.03 5.92
CA MET A 264 -3.83 -6.10 6.30
C MET A 264 -5.20 -5.78 5.71
N MET A 265 -5.56 -6.54 4.66
CA MET A 265 -6.73 -6.27 3.84
C MET A 265 -7.96 -6.97 4.41
N PHE A 266 -9.07 -6.26 4.44
CA PHE A 266 -10.37 -6.80 4.79
C PHE A 266 -11.48 -6.31 3.89
N GLN A 267 -12.46 -7.18 3.67
CA GLN A 267 -13.43 -7.02 2.59
C GLN A 267 -14.70 -6.30 3.04
N SER A 268 -15.25 -5.50 2.12
CA SER A 268 -16.60 -4.94 2.18
C SER A 268 -16.96 -4.20 3.49
N PRO A 269 -16.09 -3.39 4.11
CA PRO A 269 -16.52 -2.55 5.21
C PRO A 269 -17.32 -1.35 4.70
N THR A 270 -18.00 -0.69 5.63
CA THR A 270 -18.53 0.67 5.47
C THR A 270 -17.59 1.62 6.22
N ILE A 271 -17.13 2.68 5.55
CA ILE A 271 -16.32 3.74 6.14
C ILE A 271 -17.17 4.99 6.33
N TYR A 272 -17.16 5.48 7.56
CA TYR A 272 -17.68 6.78 7.94
C TYR A 272 -16.51 7.72 8.19
N VAL A 273 -16.57 8.91 7.60
CA VAL A 273 -15.72 10.04 8.00
C VAL A 273 -16.62 11.06 8.68
N ASP A 274 -16.37 11.27 9.97
CA ASP A 274 -17.26 11.92 10.91
C ASP A 274 -18.65 11.25 10.91
N GLU A 275 -19.63 11.81 10.18
CA GLU A 275 -20.99 11.25 10.04
C GLU A 275 -21.33 10.84 8.60
N LYS A 276 -20.40 11.03 7.65
CA LYS A 276 -20.65 10.80 6.23
C LYS A 276 -20.13 9.44 5.81
N VAL A 277 -20.96 8.67 5.13
CA VAL A 277 -20.53 7.41 4.49
C VAL A 277 -19.75 7.74 3.23
N ILE A 278 -18.49 7.33 3.17
CA ILE A 278 -17.64 7.51 1.98
C ILE A 278 -17.49 6.21 1.17
N LEU A 279 -17.59 5.07 1.86
CA LEU A 279 -17.56 3.72 1.31
C LEU A 279 -18.68 2.93 1.98
N ASP A 280 -19.56 2.28 1.20
CA ASP A 280 -20.65 1.44 1.73
C ASP A 280 -20.50 -0.02 1.27
N LYS A 281 -20.21 -0.91 2.23
CA LYS A 281 -19.98 -2.34 1.99
C LYS A 281 -18.99 -2.61 0.85
N GLY A 282 -17.89 -1.85 0.81
CA GLY A 282 -16.87 -1.92 -0.24
C GLY A 282 -17.20 -1.16 -1.53
N ASN A 283 -18.30 -0.41 -1.60
CA ASN A 283 -18.64 0.38 -2.78
C ASN A 283 -18.40 1.87 -2.52
N VAL A 284 -17.75 2.56 -3.45
CA VAL A 284 -17.61 4.02 -3.39
C VAL A 284 -18.98 4.67 -3.58
N VAL A 285 -19.41 5.47 -2.61
CA VAL A 285 -20.73 6.15 -2.61
C VAL A 285 -20.64 7.66 -2.44
N PHE A 286 -19.43 8.20 -2.24
CA PHE A 286 -19.23 9.62 -1.99
C PHE A 286 -19.26 10.44 -3.28
N ASP A 287 -20.08 11.50 -3.32
CA ASP A 287 -20.19 12.44 -4.45
C ASP A 287 -19.19 13.60 -4.33
#